data_AF-A0A6S7FYU9-F1
#
_entry.id   AF-A0A6S7FYU9-F1
#
_cell.length_a   1.000
_cell.length_b   1.000
_cell.length_c   1.000
_cell.angle_alpha   90.00
_cell.angle_beta   90.00
_cell.angle_gamma   90.00
#
_symmetry.space_group_name_H-M   'P 1'
#
loop_
_entity.id
_entity.type
_entity.pdbx_description
1 polymer ?
#
loop_
_entity_poly.entity_id
_entity_poly.type
_entity_poly.pdbx_seq_one_letter_code
_entity_poly.pdbx_strand_id
1 'polypeptide(L)'
;MDTDLLECKKKAMEFLKSENPPCYVNGRKKGYIQVMKDLWDKKGYEHLGLKSQNLRDQAARLEKINATAETRAIGKVNSNLDLHTDNDIVQNSHERQETEAVKGFEVTNDCPGEPHAGSRIHEAGRLPNYVAVDIPSITIWGRRADGSIIAVNSSTIINAYDEITRWRKNTFLVPYGKLTQHINDWNNASQTQHIALKAAIVLLATALQKPSVKSKAKDHKECLEKRLALWKEGEVESLLREGRSIQKRVAKAKRTEPPNKAKIFAKLVMEGQINSALRYLSEADCDVVLPLTDNVMRQLQEKHPKAQEAKLGSLLFGPFEEVHGPSGADANGLKRIFACKSFKKSGVNFCEAVATMTRRICTEYIDPSTIEPILANRLIPLDKGEGAVRPIGVGEVIRRIVGKCVMKVIKPDVIDASGSLQ
;
A
#
# COMPACT_ATOMS: atom_id res chain seq x y z
N MET A 1 -7.10 6.94 -36.81
CA MET A 1 -6.27 6.02 -36.00
C MET A 1 -7.11 5.19 -35.02
N ASP A 2 -7.78 5.78 -34.01
CA ASP A 2 -8.61 4.99 -33.07
C ASP A 2 -9.83 4.31 -33.75
N THR A 3 -10.51 5.01 -34.65
CA THR A 3 -11.60 4.45 -35.48
C THR A 3 -11.11 3.30 -36.37
N ASP A 4 -9.94 3.48 -37.00
CA ASP A 4 -9.32 2.47 -37.85
C ASP A 4 -8.94 1.20 -37.07
N LEU A 5 -8.50 1.37 -35.82
CA LEU A 5 -8.14 0.26 -34.95
C LEU A 5 -9.36 -0.60 -34.59
N LEU A 6 -10.48 0.07 -34.27
CA LEU A 6 -11.76 -0.60 -34.02
C LEU A 6 -12.28 -1.31 -35.28
N GLU A 7 -12.14 -0.70 -36.45
CA GLU A 7 -12.51 -1.30 -37.74
C GLU A 7 -11.66 -2.54 -38.05
N CYS A 8 -10.33 -2.46 -37.86
CA CYS A 8 -9.43 -3.60 -38.03
C CYS A 8 -9.80 -4.76 -37.11
N LYS A 9 -10.19 -4.48 -35.86
CA LYS A 9 -10.65 -5.50 -34.92
C LYS A 9 -11.96 -6.14 -35.36
N LYS A 10 -12.94 -5.33 -35.80
CA LYS A 10 -14.24 -5.81 -36.29
C LYS A 10 -14.06 -6.74 -37.49
N LYS A 11 -13.32 -6.30 -38.52
CA LYS A 11 -13.01 -7.09 -39.72
C LYS A 11 -12.24 -8.37 -39.39
N ALA A 12 -11.28 -8.31 -38.47
CA ALA A 12 -10.56 -9.51 -38.03
C ALA A 12 -11.46 -10.56 -37.38
N MET A 13 -12.46 -10.12 -36.59
CA MET A 13 -13.45 -11.01 -35.96
C MET A 13 -14.44 -11.57 -36.98
N GLU A 14 -14.83 -10.79 -37.99
CA GLU A 14 -15.68 -11.25 -39.11
C GLU A 14 -14.95 -12.31 -39.96
N PHE A 15 -13.68 -12.10 -40.28
CA PHE A 15 -12.89 -13.08 -41.04
C PHE A 15 -12.78 -14.44 -40.35
N LEU A 16 -12.79 -14.47 -39.02
CA LEU A 16 -12.79 -15.72 -38.25
C LEU A 16 -14.13 -16.43 -38.21
N LYS A 17 -15.22 -15.71 -38.47
CA LYS A 17 -16.57 -16.27 -38.60
C LYS A 17 -16.87 -16.73 -40.03
N SER A 18 -16.06 -16.35 -41.00
CA SER A 18 -16.20 -16.78 -42.39
C SER A 18 -15.77 -18.24 -42.60
N GLU A 19 -16.33 -18.89 -43.63
CA GLU A 19 -16.00 -20.28 -43.99
C GLU A 19 -14.51 -20.46 -44.37
N ASN A 20 -13.84 -19.39 -44.81
CA ASN A 20 -12.44 -19.37 -45.23
C ASN A 20 -11.58 -18.41 -44.37
N PRO A 21 -11.19 -18.82 -43.14
CA PRO A 21 -10.40 -17.96 -42.27
C PRO A 21 -8.97 -17.75 -42.79
N PRO A 22 -8.36 -16.56 -42.58
CA PRO A 22 -7.00 -16.29 -43.01
C PRO A 22 -6.00 -17.29 -42.41
N CYS A 23 -5.15 -17.87 -43.26
CA CYS A 23 -4.11 -18.81 -42.86
C CYS A 23 -2.70 -18.22 -43.07
N TYR A 24 -1.72 -18.75 -42.33
CA TYR A 24 -0.31 -18.59 -42.63
C TYR A 24 0.06 -19.41 -43.88
N VAL A 25 1.23 -19.15 -44.46
CA VAL A 25 1.76 -19.86 -45.64
C VAL A 25 1.85 -21.37 -45.41
N ASN A 26 2.02 -21.80 -44.15
CA ASN A 26 2.05 -23.21 -43.75
C ASN A 26 0.65 -23.84 -43.55
N GLY A 27 -0.43 -23.16 -43.95
CA GLY A 27 -1.81 -23.65 -43.82
C GLY A 27 -2.44 -23.49 -42.43
N ARG A 28 -1.70 -23.02 -41.41
CA ARG A 28 -2.25 -22.82 -40.07
C ARG A 28 -3.16 -21.60 -40.02
N LYS A 29 -4.35 -21.71 -39.40
CA LYS A 29 -5.27 -20.57 -39.20
C LYS A 29 -4.62 -19.45 -38.36
N LYS A 30 -4.75 -18.20 -38.81
CA LYS A 30 -4.33 -17.01 -38.07
C LYS A 30 -5.35 -16.68 -36.99
N GLY A 31 -4.88 -16.35 -35.79
CA GLY A 31 -5.75 -15.81 -34.74
C GLY A 31 -6.14 -14.35 -35.01
N TYR A 32 -7.24 -13.87 -34.41
CA TYR A 32 -7.79 -12.53 -34.70
C TYR A 32 -6.79 -11.41 -34.45
N ILE A 33 -5.92 -11.57 -33.44
CA ILE A 33 -4.91 -10.59 -33.07
C ILE A 33 -3.90 -10.40 -34.21
N GLN A 34 -3.54 -11.50 -34.89
CA GLN A 34 -2.63 -11.44 -36.03
C GLN A 34 -3.34 -10.84 -37.25
N VAL A 35 -4.56 -11.26 -37.54
CA VAL A 35 -5.35 -10.71 -38.66
C VAL A 35 -5.58 -9.20 -38.48
N MET A 36 -5.87 -8.76 -37.25
CA MET A 36 -6.02 -7.34 -36.92
C MET A 36 -4.72 -6.56 -37.11
N LYS A 37 -3.55 -7.14 -36.78
CA LYS A 37 -2.25 -6.52 -37.08
C LYS A 37 -2.01 -6.42 -38.58
N ASP A 38 -2.26 -7.47 -39.33
CA ASP A 38 -2.07 -7.46 -40.78
C ASP A 38 -2.98 -6.39 -41.45
N LEU A 39 -4.21 -6.22 -40.96
CA LEU A 39 -5.13 -5.15 -41.41
C LEU A 39 -4.64 -3.76 -41.02
N TRP A 40 -4.07 -3.61 -39.82
CA TRP A 40 -3.48 -2.37 -39.34
C TRP A 40 -2.28 -1.93 -40.17
N ASP A 41 -1.38 -2.87 -40.45
CA ASP A 41 -0.19 -2.64 -41.27
C ASP A 41 -0.61 -2.31 -42.72
N LYS A 42 -1.61 -3.01 -43.28
CA LYS A 42 -2.22 -2.70 -44.59
C LYS A 42 -2.87 -1.31 -44.69
N LYS A 43 -3.32 -0.72 -43.57
CA LYS A 43 -3.83 0.66 -43.54
C LYS A 43 -2.70 1.72 -43.55
N GLY A 44 -1.43 1.30 -43.63
CA GLY A 44 -0.27 2.20 -43.72
C GLY A 44 0.36 2.54 -42.36
N TYR A 45 -0.07 1.89 -41.28
CA TYR A 45 0.40 2.16 -39.92
C TYR A 45 1.58 1.28 -39.46
N GLU A 46 2.21 0.54 -40.38
CA GLU A 46 3.34 -0.35 -40.08
C GLU A 46 4.51 0.39 -39.42
N HIS A 47 4.79 1.61 -39.86
CA HIS A 47 5.88 2.46 -39.37
C HIS A 47 5.79 2.79 -37.86
N LEU A 48 4.61 2.63 -37.23
CA LEU A 48 4.43 2.85 -35.80
C LEU A 48 5.03 1.75 -34.93
N GLY A 49 5.49 0.64 -35.52
CA GLY A 49 6.20 -0.44 -34.80
C GLY A 49 5.36 -1.11 -33.70
N LEU A 50 4.03 -1.00 -33.76
CA LEU A 50 3.14 -1.50 -32.72
C LEU A 50 3.03 -3.02 -32.78
N LYS A 51 3.25 -3.68 -31.62
CA LYS A 51 3.05 -5.12 -31.46
C LYS A 51 1.56 -5.45 -31.51
N SER A 52 1.20 -6.64 -32.01
CA SER A 52 -0.20 -7.10 -32.12
C SER A 52 -0.94 -7.08 -30.77
N GLN A 53 -0.22 -7.34 -29.68
CA GLN A 53 -0.76 -7.29 -28.31
C GLN A 53 -1.15 -5.85 -27.90
N ASN A 54 -0.34 -4.85 -28.24
CA ASN A 54 -0.62 -3.44 -27.92
C ASN A 54 -1.89 -2.96 -28.65
N LEU A 55 -2.04 -3.34 -29.92
CA LEU A 55 -3.23 -3.02 -30.72
C LEU A 55 -4.50 -3.62 -30.09
N ARG A 56 -4.42 -4.87 -29.60
CA ARG A 56 -5.54 -5.54 -28.94
C ARG A 56 -5.95 -4.82 -27.65
N ASP A 57 -4.97 -4.47 -26.84
CA ASP A 57 -5.21 -3.84 -25.53
C ASP A 57 -5.79 -2.43 -25.70
N GLN A 58 -5.28 -1.66 -26.69
CA GLN A 58 -5.83 -0.35 -27.03
C GLN A 58 -7.26 -0.45 -27.60
N ALA A 59 -7.53 -1.39 -28.50
CA ALA A 59 -8.89 -1.61 -29.03
C ALA A 59 -9.89 -1.97 -27.92
N ALA A 60 -9.50 -2.82 -26.97
CA ALA A 60 -10.34 -3.18 -25.82
C ALA A 60 -10.57 -1.99 -24.87
N ARG A 61 -9.61 -1.06 -24.77
CA ARG A 61 -9.76 0.19 -24.02
C ARG A 61 -10.79 1.11 -24.69
N LEU A 62 -10.71 1.27 -26.01
CA LEU A 62 -11.62 2.10 -26.80
C LEU A 62 -13.07 1.61 -26.73
N GLU A 63 -13.30 0.30 -26.84
CA GLU A 63 -14.65 -0.29 -26.69
C GLU A 63 -15.28 0.02 -25.32
N LYS A 64 -14.49 -0.03 -24.23
CA LYS A 64 -14.99 0.32 -22.90
C LYS A 64 -15.38 1.79 -22.78
N ILE A 65 -14.62 2.67 -23.43
CA ILE A 65 -14.91 4.11 -23.43
C ILE A 65 -16.22 4.36 -24.20
N ASN A 66 -16.38 3.74 -25.37
CA ASN A 66 -17.60 3.88 -26.19
C ASN A 66 -18.83 3.30 -25.48
N ALA A 67 -18.73 2.12 -24.86
CA ALA A 67 -19.84 1.55 -24.08
C ALA A 67 -20.26 2.44 -22.90
N THR A 68 -19.31 3.13 -22.25
CA THR A 68 -19.60 4.08 -21.17
C THR A 68 -20.28 5.35 -21.69
N ALA A 69 -19.94 5.79 -22.91
CA ALA A 69 -20.58 6.92 -23.57
C ALA A 69 -22.01 6.59 -24.04
N GLU A 70 -22.23 5.40 -24.59
CA GLU A 70 -23.56 4.90 -25.00
C GLU A 70 -24.50 4.74 -23.80
N THR A 71 -24.00 4.21 -22.66
CA THR A 71 -24.79 4.09 -21.42
C THR A 71 -25.24 5.46 -20.89
N ARG A 72 -24.42 6.50 -21.06
CA ARG A 72 -24.76 7.89 -20.70
C ARG A 72 -25.75 8.54 -21.67
N ALA A 73 -25.76 8.13 -22.94
CA ALA A 73 -26.71 8.60 -23.93
C ALA A 73 -28.10 7.97 -23.73
N ILE A 74 -28.17 6.67 -23.47
CA ILE A 74 -29.43 5.94 -23.20
C ILE A 74 -30.09 6.44 -21.90
N GLY A 75 -29.30 6.76 -20.87
CA GLY A 75 -29.80 7.36 -19.63
C GLY A 75 -30.40 8.77 -19.78
N LYS A 76 -30.10 9.48 -20.87
CA LYS A 76 -30.71 10.80 -21.20
C LYS A 76 -31.97 10.69 -22.07
N VAL A 77 -32.16 9.57 -22.78
CA VAL A 77 -33.34 9.33 -23.62
C VAL A 77 -34.49 8.76 -22.78
N ASN A 78 -34.19 7.92 -21.79
CA ASN A 78 -35.20 7.31 -20.92
C ASN A 78 -35.81 8.24 -19.86
N SER A 79 -35.33 9.48 -19.72
CA SER A 79 -35.92 10.47 -18.80
C SER A 79 -37.05 11.30 -19.42
N ASN A 80 -37.42 11.05 -20.67
CA ASN A 80 -38.43 11.83 -21.42
C ASN A 80 -39.70 11.05 -21.82
N LEU A 81 -39.94 9.83 -21.31
CA LEU A 81 -41.18 9.09 -21.57
C LEU A 81 -41.82 8.58 -20.26
N ASP A 82 -42.68 9.45 -19.74
CA ASP A 82 -43.91 9.26 -18.97
C ASP A 82 -44.00 8.45 -17.67
N LEU A 83 -44.62 9.18 -16.74
CA LEU A 83 -45.23 8.87 -15.46
C LEU A 83 -46.59 8.16 -15.61
N HIS A 84 -46.86 7.22 -14.69
CA HIS A 84 -48.09 7.04 -13.88
C HIS A 84 -47.94 5.67 -13.19
N THR A 85 -48.02 5.51 -11.86
CA THR A 85 -49.09 5.88 -10.91
C THR A 85 -48.55 5.87 -9.47
N ASP A 86 -48.90 6.91 -8.71
CA ASP A 86 -49.39 6.98 -7.32
C ASP A 86 -48.74 6.15 -6.19
N ASN A 87 -48.12 6.80 -5.20
CA ASN A 87 -48.85 7.42 -4.08
C ASN A 87 -47.91 8.12 -3.06
N ASP A 88 -48.27 9.38 -2.78
CA ASP A 88 -48.14 10.15 -1.54
C ASP A 88 -46.80 10.31 -0.82
N ILE A 89 -46.22 11.48 -1.09
CA ILE A 89 -45.38 12.26 -0.18
C ILE A 89 -46.29 13.31 0.49
N VAL A 90 -46.17 13.50 1.81
CA VAL A 90 -46.42 14.84 2.39
C VAL A 90 -45.07 15.53 2.59
N GLN A 91 -44.90 16.56 1.77
CA GLN A 91 -43.82 17.54 1.74
C GLN A 91 -44.01 18.61 2.82
N ASN A 92 -42.91 19.22 3.27
CA ASN A 92 -42.59 20.62 2.93
C ASN A 92 -41.13 20.90 3.36
N SER A 93 -40.16 21.22 2.48
CA SER A 93 -40.07 22.32 1.48
C SER A 93 -39.99 23.69 2.21
N HIS A 94 -39.08 24.63 1.97
CA HIS A 94 -38.53 25.23 0.74
C HIS A 94 -37.18 25.90 1.10
N GLU A 95 -36.10 25.70 0.35
CA GLU A 95 -35.63 26.43 -0.85
C GLU A 95 -34.62 27.54 -0.55
N ARG A 96 -33.51 27.46 -1.28
CA ARG A 96 -32.47 28.48 -1.41
C ARG A 96 -32.77 29.31 -2.65
N GLN A 97 -32.61 30.63 -2.54
CA GLN A 97 -32.29 31.49 -3.66
C GLN A 97 -30.90 32.10 -3.43
N GLU A 98 -30.05 31.98 -4.44
CA GLU A 98 -28.85 32.80 -4.61
C GLU A 98 -29.25 34.12 -5.29
N THR A 99 -28.68 35.24 -4.81
CA THR A 99 -27.99 36.24 -5.64
C THR A 99 -27.24 37.25 -4.74
N GLU A 100 -25.93 37.34 -5.00
CA GLU A 100 -25.01 38.50 -4.94
C GLU A 100 -25.20 39.64 -3.92
N ALA A 101 -24.17 39.88 -3.11
CA ALA A 101 -23.34 41.11 -3.18
C ALA A 101 -22.31 41.14 -2.04
N VAL A 102 -21.05 41.41 -2.41
CA VAL A 102 -19.93 41.69 -1.53
C VAL A 102 -20.19 43.00 -0.76
N LYS A 103 -20.20 42.95 0.57
CA LYS A 103 -19.87 44.09 1.45
C LYS A 103 -19.36 43.55 2.79
N GLY A 104 -18.25 44.15 3.23
CA GLY A 104 -17.42 43.67 4.34
C GLY A 104 -18.16 43.57 5.67
N PHE A 105 -17.70 42.64 6.49
CA PHE A 105 -18.06 42.57 7.90
C PHE A 105 -16.78 42.47 8.72
N GLU A 106 -16.65 43.45 9.60
CA GLU A 106 -15.52 43.69 10.49
C GLU A 106 -15.34 42.51 11.46
N VAL A 107 -14.08 42.14 11.67
CA VAL A 107 -13.67 41.25 12.74
C VAL A 107 -13.76 42.03 14.05
N THR A 108 -14.83 41.82 14.82
CA THR A 108 -14.83 42.20 16.22
C THR A 108 -13.91 41.25 16.99
N ASN A 109 -12.77 41.80 17.41
CA ASN A 109 -11.87 41.19 18.38
C ASN A 109 -12.59 41.07 19.72
N ASP A 110 -13.13 39.89 20.02
CA ASP A 110 -13.44 39.50 21.39
C ASP A 110 -12.59 38.29 21.76
N CYS A 111 -11.49 38.58 22.46
CA CYS A 111 -10.67 37.60 23.17
C CYS A 111 -11.52 36.93 24.26
N PRO A 112 -11.63 35.58 24.29
CA PRO A 112 -12.04 34.89 25.50
C PRO A 112 -10.90 34.99 26.52
N GLY A 113 -11.20 35.57 27.68
CA GLY A 113 -10.26 35.87 28.75
C GLY A 113 -9.41 34.69 29.21
N GLU A 114 -8.21 35.05 29.65
CA GLU A 114 -7.21 34.17 30.25
C GLU A 114 -7.81 33.25 31.34
N PRO A 115 -7.61 31.92 31.26
CA PRO A 115 -7.57 31.13 32.46
C PRO A 115 -6.18 31.32 33.09
N HIS A 116 -6.20 31.85 34.32
CA HIS A 116 -5.06 32.05 35.21
C HIS A 116 -3.88 31.10 34.99
N ALA A 117 -2.69 31.71 34.90
CA ALA A 117 -1.39 31.10 34.82
C ALA A 117 -1.12 30.10 35.97
N GLY A 118 -1.50 28.84 35.76
CA GLY A 118 -0.90 27.70 36.45
C GLY A 118 0.34 27.28 35.67
N SER A 119 1.53 27.68 36.15
CA SER A 119 2.83 27.26 35.64
C SER A 119 2.92 25.72 35.55
N ARG A 120 2.63 25.14 34.37
CA ARG A 120 3.00 23.75 34.06
C ARG A 120 4.41 23.76 33.54
N ILE A 121 5.36 23.72 34.47
CA ILE A 121 6.75 23.40 34.17
C ILE A 121 6.75 21.97 33.61
N HIS A 122 6.78 21.82 32.29
CA HIS A 122 7.13 20.55 31.68
C HIS A 122 8.63 20.35 31.92
N GLU A 123 8.98 19.57 32.95
CA GLU A 123 10.37 19.10 33.13
C GLU A 123 10.79 18.35 31.86
N ALA A 124 11.84 18.83 31.20
CA ALA A 124 12.44 18.15 30.06
C ALA A 124 12.80 16.71 30.46
N GLY A 125 12.27 15.73 29.72
CA GLY A 125 12.53 14.31 29.96
C GLY A 125 11.42 13.52 30.67
N ARG A 126 10.32 14.15 31.10
CA ARG A 126 9.11 13.41 31.54
C ARG A 126 8.05 13.38 30.44
N LEU A 127 7.46 12.20 30.23
CA LEU A 127 6.29 12.09 29.37
C LEU A 127 5.15 12.91 30.00
N PRO A 128 4.40 13.69 29.21
CA PRO A 128 3.17 14.33 29.66
C PRO A 128 2.21 13.28 30.21
N ASN A 129 1.36 13.67 31.16
CA ASN A 129 0.37 12.76 31.73
C ASN A 129 -0.51 12.16 30.62
N TYR A 130 -0.51 10.83 30.52
CA TYR A 130 -1.35 10.05 29.61
C TYR A 130 -2.17 9.03 30.40
N VAL A 131 -3.29 8.60 29.84
CA VAL A 131 -4.08 7.51 30.40
C VAL A 131 -3.43 6.19 29.97
N ALA A 132 -2.86 5.46 30.93
CA ALA A 132 -2.32 4.13 30.66
C ALA A 132 -3.45 3.18 30.24
N VAL A 133 -3.22 2.42 29.19
CA VAL A 133 -4.19 1.46 28.65
C VAL A 133 -4.10 0.17 29.44
N ASP A 134 -5.25 -0.39 29.82
CA ASP A 134 -5.30 -1.69 30.49
C ASP A 134 -4.73 -2.80 29.59
N ILE A 135 -4.03 -3.76 30.17
CA ILE A 135 -3.34 -4.83 29.46
C ILE A 135 -3.89 -6.18 29.94
N PRO A 136 -5.15 -6.51 29.60
CA PRO A 136 -5.76 -7.76 30.04
C PRO A 136 -5.01 -8.96 29.44
N SER A 137 -4.85 -10.03 30.21
CA SER A 137 -4.20 -11.26 29.73
C SER A 137 -5.02 -11.94 28.64
N ILE A 138 -6.34 -11.88 28.74
CA ILE A 138 -7.30 -12.47 27.79
C ILE A 138 -8.17 -11.35 27.24
N THR A 139 -8.30 -11.29 25.92
CA THR A 139 -9.11 -10.29 25.24
C THR A 139 -10.22 -10.94 24.42
N ILE A 140 -11.41 -10.33 24.42
CA ILE A 140 -12.50 -10.73 23.54
C ILE A 140 -12.10 -10.38 22.10
N TRP A 141 -11.85 -11.41 21.30
CA TRP A 141 -11.42 -11.27 19.91
C TRP A 141 -12.59 -11.13 18.94
N GLY A 142 -13.72 -11.75 19.27
CA GLY A 142 -14.93 -11.70 18.47
C GLY A 142 -16.05 -12.55 19.06
N ARG A 143 -17.15 -12.65 18.31
CA ARG A 143 -18.24 -13.57 18.60
C ARG A 143 -18.56 -14.39 17.36
N ARG A 144 -18.81 -15.68 17.56
CA ARG A 144 -19.32 -16.58 16.51
C ARG A 144 -20.79 -16.30 16.24
N ALA A 145 -21.30 -16.87 15.14
CA ALA A 145 -22.70 -16.73 14.75
C ALA A 145 -23.69 -17.34 15.77
N ASP A 146 -23.24 -18.32 16.56
CA ASP A 146 -24.00 -18.94 17.65
C ASP A 146 -23.96 -18.12 18.96
N GLY A 147 -23.32 -16.95 18.97
CA GLY A 147 -23.16 -16.10 20.14
C GLY A 147 -21.99 -16.46 21.05
N SER A 148 -21.26 -17.56 20.78
CA SER A 148 -20.10 -17.94 21.59
C SER A 148 -18.96 -16.92 21.45
N ILE A 149 -18.32 -16.62 22.57
CA ILE A 149 -17.24 -15.64 22.64
C ILE A 149 -15.93 -16.30 22.19
N ILE A 150 -15.26 -15.66 21.24
CA ILE A 150 -13.90 -16.00 20.83
C ILE A 150 -12.97 -15.13 21.68
N ALA A 151 -12.15 -15.77 22.51
CA ALA A 151 -11.17 -15.09 23.34
C ALA A 151 -9.76 -15.51 22.93
N VAL A 152 -8.83 -14.56 22.95
CA VAL A 152 -7.42 -14.78 22.60
C VAL A 152 -6.55 -14.22 23.71
N ASN A 153 -5.47 -14.92 24.05
CA ASN A 153 -4.46 -14.41 24.97
C ASN A 153 -3.69 -13.25 24.31
N SER A 154 -3.57 -12.13 25.00
CA SER A 154 -2.81 -10.96 24.53
C SER A 154 -1.36 -11.33 24.22
N SER A 155 -0.77 -12.22 25.02
CA SER A 155 0.58 -12.77 24.80
C SER A 155 0.73 -13.50 23.47
N THR A 156 -0.32 -14.16 22.96
CA THR A 156 -0.29 -14.80 21.64
C THR A 156 -0.05 -13.78 20.54
N ILE A 157 -0.73 -12.63 20.56
CA ILE A 157 -0.54 -11.58 19.56
C ILE A 157 0.81 -10.87 19.73
N ILE A 158 1.24 -10.63 20.97
CA ILE A 158 2.53 -9.99 21.26
C ILE A 158 3.68 -10.87 20.76
N ASN A 159 3.69 -12.15 21.13
CA ASN A 159 4.70 -13.11 20.69
C ASN A 159 4.66 -13.32 19.16
N ALA A 160 3.45 -13.34 18.56
CA ALA A 160 3.30 -13.40 17.13
C ALA A 160 3.97 -12.19 16.45
N TYR A 161 3.75 -10.98 16.97
CA TYR A 161 4.35 -9.76 16.47
C TYR A 161 5.88 -9.84 16.52
N ASP A 162 6.45 -10.23 17.66
CA ASP A 162 7.90 -10.38 17.81
C ASP A 162 8.48 -11.40 16.83
N GLU A 163 7.80 -12.53 16.61
CA GLU A 163 8.23 -13.56 15.67
C GLU A 163 8.25 -13.04 14.22
N ILE A 164 7.15 -12.41 13.77
CA ILE A 164 7.03 -11.98 12.37
C ILE A 164 8.02 -10.89 11.98
N THR A 165 8.51 -10.09 12.93
CA THR A 165 9.51 -9.05 12.64
C THR A 165 10.79 -9.65 12.04
N ARG A 166 11.09 -10.91 12.39
CA ARG A 166 12.27 -11.66 11.94
C ARG A 166 12.04 -12.41 10.63
N TRP A 167 10.81 -12.43 10.10
CA TRP A 167 10.50 -13.11 8.86
C TRP A 167 11.10 -12.41 7.64
N ARG A 168 11.45 -13.19 6.62
CA ARG A 168 11.93 -12.69 5.33
C ARG A 168 10.76 -12.21 4.47
N LYS A 169 10.97 -11.15 3.67
CA LYS A 169 9.97 -10.65 2.71
C LYS A 169 9.52 -11.77 1.79
N ASN A 170 8.24 -12.10 1.86
CA ASN A 170 7.60 -13.09 1.00
C ASN A 170 6.10 -12.78 0.86
N THR A 171 5.76 -11.51 0.64
CA THR A 171 4.38 -11.04 0.61
C THR A 171 3.84 -10.94 -0.82
N PHE A 172 2.57 -11.28 -1.05
CA PHE A 172 1.86 -11.00 -2.30
C PHE A 172 0.98 -9.75 -2.18
N LEU A 173 0.56 -9.21 -3.33
CA LEU A 173 -0.33 -8.06 -3.38
C LEU A 173 -1.74 -8.44 -2.91
N VAL A 174 -2.22 -7.78 -1.87
CA VAL A 174 -3.50 -8.06 -1.20
C VAL A 174 -4.67 -8.06 -2.18
N PRO A 175 -5.43 -9.15 -2.35
CA PRO A 175 -6.63 -9.19 -3.17
C PRO A 175 -7.90 -8.63 -2.50
N TYR A 176 -7.96 -8.42 -1.17
CA TYR A 176 -9.06 -7.74 -0.44
C TYR A 176 -8.69 -7.38 1.03
N GLY A 177 -9.24 -6.31 1.64
CA GLY A 177 -8.76 -5.72 2.91
C GLY A 177 -9.68 -5.87 4.14
N LYS A 178 -9.14 -6.41 5.24
CA LYS A 178 -9.74 -6.42 6.62
C LYS A 178 -8.90 -5.67 7.67
N LEU A 179 -7.83 -4.99 7.25
CA LEU A 179 -6.89 -4.29 8.13
C LEU A 179 -7.53 -3.11 8.89
N THR A 180 -8.58 -2.51 8.32
CA THR A 180 -9.29 -1.35 8.87
C THR A 180 -9.85 -1.59 10.27
N GLN A 181 -10.29 -2.83 10.57
CA GLN A 181 -10.92 -3.16 11.84
C GLN A 181 -9.97 -2.88 13.01
N HIS A 182 -8.76 -3.47 12.99
CA HIS A 182 -7.79 -3.30 14.08
C HIS A 182 -7.32 -1.85 14.25
N ILE A 183 -7.23 -1.08 13.16
CA ILE A 183 -6.93 0.36 13.28
C ILE A 183 -8.08 1.09 13.98
N ASN A 184 -9.33 0.75 13.67
CA ASN A 184 -10.50 1.33 14.32
C ASN A 184 -10.63 0.90 15.78
N ASP A 185 -10.32 -0.35 16.11
CA ASP A 185 -10.28 -0.85 17.48
C ASP A 185 -9.30 -0.05 18.34
N TRP A 186 -8.14 0.32 17.75
CA TRP A 186 -7.20 1.24 18.39
C TRP A 186 -7.73 2.68 18.45
N ASN A 187 -8.31 3.20 17.35
CA ASN A 187 -8.87 4.56 17.26
C ASN A 187 -9.98 4.83 18.28
N ASN A 188 -10.78 3.82 18.58
CA ASN A 188 -11.94 3.93 19.47
C ASN A 188 -11.63 3.56 20.93
N ALA A 189 -10.36 3.36 21.27
CA ALA A 189 -9.94 2.89 22.60
C ALA A 189 -10.73 1.66 23.08
N SER A 190 -10.92 0.70 22.18
CA SER A 190 -11.65 -0.53 22.48
C SER A 190 -10.89 -1.41 23.49
N GLN A 191 -11.54 -2.48 23.99
CA GLN A 191 -10.89 -3.46 24.88
C GLN A 191 -9.65 -4.15 24.28
N THR A 192 -9.46 -4.12 22.96
CA THR A 192 -8.28 -4.71 22.28
C THR A 192 -7.20 -3.66 21.98
N GLN A 193 -7.35 -2.40 22.41
CA GLN A 193 -6.47 -1.29 22.04
C GLN A 193 -4.98 -1.60 22.29
N HIS A 194 -4.64 -2.25 23.40
CA HIS A 194 -3.27 -2.63 23.78
C HIS A 194 -2.58 -3.56 22.77
N ILE A 195 -3.34 -4.38 22.04
CA ILE A 195 -2.83 -5.33 21.04
C ILE A 195 -3.24 -4.99 19.60
N ALA A 196 -4.14 -4.04 19.39
CA ALA A 196 -4.78 -3.77 18.10
C ALA A 196 -3.77 -3.47 16.97
N LEU A 197 -2.79 -2.60 17.21
CA LEU A 197 -1.77 -2.28 16.19
C LEU A 197 -0.81 -3.44 15.93
N LYS A 198 -0.47 -4.23 16.96
CA LYS A 198 0.29 -5.49 16.79
C LYS A 198 -0.51 -6.48 15.94
N ALA A 199 -1.80 -6.67 16.24
CA ALA A 199 -2.71 -7.53 15.51
C ALA A 199 -2.84 -7.12 14.05
N ALA A 200 -2.91 -5.82 13.74
CA ALA A 200 -2.91 -5.29 12.38
C ALA A 200 -1.66 -5.72 11.58
N ILE A 201 -0.48 -5.60 12.18
CA ILE A 201 0.79 -5.97 11.55
C ILE A 201 0.94 -7.50 11.44
N VAL A 202 0.53 -8.25 12.45
CA VAL A 202 0.50 -9.73 12.42
C VAL A 202 -0.43 -10.23 11.33
N LEU A 203 -1.62 -9.65 11.19
CA LEU A 203 -2.56 -9.97 10.12
C LEU A 203 -1.92 -9.72 8.75
N LEU A 204 -1.26 -8.58 8.54
CA LEU A 204 -0.56 -8.29 7.29
C LEU A 204 0.51 -9.33 6.96
N ALA A 205 1.38 -9.65 7.92
CA ALA A 205 2.49 -10.56 7.68
C ALA A 205 2.02 -12.00 7.45
N THR A 206 1.04 -12.48 8.21
CA THR A 206 0.55 -13.86 8.11
C THR A 206 -0.39 -14.06 6.93
N ALA A 207 -1.36 -13.15 6.72
CA ALA A 207 -2.36 -13.30 5.68
C ALA A 207 -1.76 -13.19 4.27
N LEU A 208 -0.72 -12.36 4.11
CA LEU A 208 -0.17 -12.03 2.79
C LEU A 208 1.06 -12.83 2.38
N GLN A 209 1.48 -13.84 3.16
CA GLN A 209 2.62 -14.67 2.78
C GLN A 209 2.35 -15.49 1.53
N LYS A 210 3.23 -15.44 0.53
CA LYS A 210 3.15 -16.30 -0.66
C LYS A 210 3.29 -17.77 -0.25
N PRO A 211 2.28 -18.61 -0.54
CA PRO A 211 2.32 -20.04 -0.18
C PRO A 211 3.47 -20.80 -0.85
N SER A 212 3.87 -20.35 -2.04
CA SER A 212 5.02 -20.87 -2.79
C SER A 212 5.58 -19.81 -3.75
N VAL A 213 6.83 -19.97 -4.19
CA VAL A 213 7.47 -19.07 -5.17
C VAL A 213 6.73 -19.05 -6.51
N LYS A 214 6.11 -20.17 -6.90
CA LYS A 214 5.36 -20.34 -8.16
C LYS A 214 3.86 -20.05 -8.04
N SER A 215 3.40 -19.59 -6.87
CA SER A 215 1.98 -19.35 -6.61
C SER A 215 1.42 -18.21 -7.47
N LYS A 216 0.19 -18.39 -7.94
CA LYS A 216 -0.54 -17.45 -8.81
C LYS A 216 -1.66 -16.73 -8.04
N ALA A 217 -2.25 -15.73 -8.67
CA ALA A 217 -3.32 -14.92 -8.06
C ALA A 217 -4.53 -15.74 -7.57
N LYS A 218 -4.87 -16.85 -8.24
CA LYS A 218 -5.92 -17.78 -7.79
C LYS A 218 -5.56 -18.41 -6.43
N ASP A 219 -4.34 -18.92 -6.32
CA ASP A 219 -3.82 -19.53 -5.08
C ASP A 219 -3.75 -18.49 -3.95
N HIS A 220 -3.39 -17.25 -4.27
CA HIS A 220 -3.34 -16.14 -3.31
C HIS A 220 -4.72 -15.82 -2.75
N LYS A 221 -5.76 -15.82 -3.59
CA LYS A 221 -7.15 -15.59 -3.15
C LYS A 221 -7.63 -16.70 -2.23
N GLU A 222 -7.49 -17.96 -2.64
CA GLU A 222 -7.95 -19.11 -1.86
C GLU A 222 -7.23 -19.21 -0.51
N CYS A 223 -5.91 -19.03 -0.52
CA CYS A 223 -5.11 -19.04 0.69
C CYS A 223 -5.47 -17.87 1.61
N LEU A 224 -5.68 -16.67 1.07
CA LEU A 224 -6.11 -15.53 1.88
C LEU A 224 -7.45 -15.79 2.54
N GLU A 225 -8.43 -16.32 1.82
CA GLU A 225 -9.76 -16.62 2.37
C GLU A 225 -9.68 -17.59 3.55
N LYS A 226 -8.89 -18.68 3.40
CA LYS A 226 -8.62 -19.65 4.47
C LYS A 226 -7.95 -19.00 5.68
N ARG A 227 -6.91 -18.20 5.47
CA ARG A 227 -6.18 -17.53 6.56
C ARG A 227 -7.04 -16.49 7.29
N LEU A 228 -7.88 -15.76 6.55
CA LEU A 228 -8.82 -14.80 7.13
C LEU A 228 -9.95 -15.48 7.92
N ALA A 229 -10.27 -16.74 7.61
CA ALA A 229 -11.20 -17.54 8.43
C ALA A 229 -10.54 -17.95 9.75
N LEU A 230 -9.32 -18.49 9.70
CA LEU A 230 -8.54 -18.81 10.91
C LEU A 230 -8.33 -17.57 11.79
N TRP A 231 -8.01 -16.43 11.17
CA TRP A 231 -7.86 -15.17 11.91
C TRP A 231 -9.13 -14.76 12.65
N LYS A 232 -10.31 -14.94 12.04
CA LYS A 232 -11.59 -14.63 12.67
C LYS A 232 -11.88 -15.53 13.86
N GLU A 233 -11.48 -16.80 13.78
CA GLU A 233 -11.62 -17.78 14.86
C GLU A 233 -10.57 -17.61 15.98
N GLY A 234 -9.65 -16.64 15.88
CA GLY A 234 -8.58 -16.45 16.85
C GLY A 234 -7.45 -17.48 16.74
N GLU A 235 -7.40 -18.26 15.66
CA GLU A 235 -6.44 -19.34 15.41
C GLU A 235 -5.08 -18.83 14.91
N VAL A 236 -4.49 -17.91 15.69
CA VAL A 236 -3.23 -17.22 15.34
C VAL A 236 -2.05 -18.19 15.30
N GLU A 237 -1.99 -19.15 16.22
CA GLU A 237 -0.92 -20.15 16.23
C GLU A 237 -0.93 -21.06 15.01
N SER A 238 -2.11 -21.37 14.48
CA SER A 238 -2.25 -22.13 13.24
C SER A 238 -1.68 -21.34 12.05
N LEU A 239 -1.92 -20.04 11.99
CA LEU A 239 -1.32 -19.15 10.98
C LEU A 239 0.21 -19.04 11.13
N LEU A 240 0.72 -18.93 12.36
CA LEU A 240 2.15 -18.89 12.61
C LEU A 240 2.84 -20.22 12.22
N ARG A 241 2.22 -21.37 12.53
CA ARG A 241 2.74 -22.69 12.10
C ARG A 241 2.87 -22.78 10.58
N GLU A 242 1.86 -22.32 9.84
CA GLU A 242 1.92 -22.22 8.38
C GLU A 242 3.06 -21.29 7.94
N GLY A 243 3.13 -20.09 8.52
CA GLY A 243 4.15 -19.08 8.23
C GLY A 243 5.58 -19.59 8.47
N ARG A 244 5.85 -20.24 9.60
CA ARG A 244 7.14 -20.89 9.91
C ARG A 244 7.52 -21.91 8.84
N SER A 245 6.58 -22.70 8.36
CA SER A 245 6.80 -23.70 7.31
C SER A 245 7.14 -23.07 5.96
N ILE A 246 6.53 -21.92 5.63
CA ILE A 246 6.87 -21.12 4.45
C ILE A 246 8.26 -20.49 4.60
N GLN A 247 8.56 -19.86 5.73
CA GLN A 247 9.84 -19.20 6.00
C GLN A 247 11.03 -20.17 5.91
N LYS A 248 10.87 -21.42 6.38
CA LYS A 248 11.87 -22.50 6.20
C LYS A 248 12.18 -22.79 4.72
N ARG A 249 11.18 -22.71 3.84
CA ARG A 249 11.34 -22.95 2.39
C ARG A 249 11.93 -21.74 1.68
N VAL A 250 11.50 -20.53 2.05
CA VAL A 250 12.07 -19.27 1.54
C VAL A 250 13.56 -19.17 1.86
N ALA A 251 13.98 -19.64 3.04
CA ALA A 251 15.39 -19.64 3.43
C ALA A 251 16.29 -20.49 2.50
N LYS A 252 15.76 -21.60 1.97
CA LYS A 252 16.49 -22.52 1.08
C LYS A 252 16.58 -22.03 -0.37
N ALA A 253 15.80 -21.02 -0.77
CA ALA A 253 15.70 -20.58 -2.16
C ALA A 253 16.85 -19.66 -2.64
N LYS A 254 17.87 -19.38 -1.83
CA LYS A 254 19.05 -18.59 -2.24
C LYS A 254 20.31 -19.45 -2.34
N ARG A 255 20.63 -19.85 -3.58
CA ARG A 255 21.97 -19.85 -4.22
C ARG A 255 21.79 -20.33 -5.66
N THR A 256 21.30 -19.44 -6.51
CA THR A 256 21.64 -19.47 -7.93
C THR A 256 22.12 -18.07 -8.23
N GLU A 257 23.39 -17.94 -8.61
CA GLU A 257 23.86 -16.72 -9.25
C GLU A 257 22.90 -16.37 -10.39
N PRO A 258 22.49 -15.11 -10.54
CA PRO A 258 21.52 -14.75 -11.56
C PRO A 258 22.07 -15.15 -12.95
N PRO A 259 21.42 -16.08 -13.67
CA PRO A 259 21.88 -16.46 -14.99
C PRO A 259 21.63 -15.28 -15.92
N ASN A 260 22.72 -14.76 -16.49
CA ASN A 260 22.78 -13.67 -17.46
C ASN A 260 22.76 -12.21 -16.95
N LYS A 261 23.71 -11.83 -16.10
CA LYS A 261 24.09 -10.41 -15.95
C LYS A 261 24.33 -9.73 -17.32
N ALA A 262 24.98 -10.44 -18.23
CA ALA A 262 25.26 -9.96 -19.59
C ALA A 262 23.99 -9.61 -20.40
N LYS A 263 22.89 -10.36 -20.24
CA LYS A 263 21.65 -10.14 -21.02
C LYS A 263 20.86 -8.93 -20.53
N ILE A 264 20.88 -8.68 -19.22
CA ILE A 264 20.25 -7.50 -18.61
C ILE A 264 21.05 -6.26 -18.95
N PHE A 265 22.38 -6.33 -18.88
CA PHE A 265 23.27 -5.26 -19.34
C PHE A 265 23.01 -4.92 -20.82
N ALA A 266 23.05 -5.92 -21.71
CA ALA A 266 22.82 -5.71 -23.14
C ALA A 266 21.45 -5.08 -23.43
N LYS A 267 20.42 -5.45 -22.67
CA LYS A 267 19.09 -4.84 -22.78
C LYS A 267 19.10 -3.36 -22.41
N LEU A 268 19.71 -3.00 -21.27
CA LEU A 268 19.79 -1.61 -20.81
C LEU A 268 20.59 -0.72 -21.78
N VAL A 269 21.66 -1.27 -22.37
CA VAL A 269 22.43 -0.58 -23.41
C VAL A 269 21.58 -0.35 -24.67
N MET A 270 20.89 -1.39 -25.14
CA MET A 270 20.01 -1.29 -26.32
C MET A 270 18.81 -0.36 -26.11
N GLU A 271 18.33 -0.20 -24.86
CA GLU A 271 17.26 0.74 -24.50
C GLU A 271 17.77 2.18 -24.26
N GLY A 272 19.07 2.45 -24.48
CA GLY A 272 19.68 3.77 -24.30
C GLY A 272 19.92 4.17 -22.84
N GLN A 273 19.72 3.24 -21.90
CA GLN A 273 19.88 3.45 -20.46
C GLN A 273 21.33 3.17 -20.02
N ILE A 274 22.29 3.86 -20.64
CA ILE A 274 23.73 3.61 -20.47
C ILE A 274 24.17 3.75 -19.01
N ASN A 275 23.67 4.75 -18.28
CA ASN A 275 23.97 4.94 -16.86
C ASN A 275 23.45 3.80 -15.98
N SER A 276 22.28 3.25 -16.30
CA SER A 276 21.73 2.08 -15.61
C SER A 276 22.51 0.81 -15.94
N ALA A 277 22.99 0.67 -17.18
CA ALA A 277 23.80 -0.46 -17.62
C ALA A 277 25.19 -0.45 -16.95
N LEU A 278 25.88 0.69 -16.95
CA LEU A 278 27.18 0.85 -16.28
C LEU A 278 27.08 0.56 -14.79
N ARG A 279 26.01 1.05 -14.15
CA ARG A 279 25.74 0.80 -12.72
C ARG A 279 25.54 -0.68 -12.40
N TYR A 280 24.94 -1.42 -13.34
CA TYR A 280 24.70 -2.86 -13.24
C TYR A 280 26.00 -3.69 -13.39
N LEU A 281 27.02 -3.16 -14.06
CA LEU A 281 28.35 -3.78 -14.14
C LEU A 281 29.22 -3.49 -12.90
N SER A 282 29.05 -2.33 -12.29
CA SER A 282 29.79 -1.92 -11.08
C SER A 282 29.35 -2.60 -9.77
N GLU A 283 28.35 -3.50 -9.81
CA GLU A 283 27.87 -4.29 -8.67
C GLU A 283 28.87 -5.38 -8.17
N ALA A 284 30.12 -5.38 -8.64
CA ALA A 284 31.13 -6.31 -8.12
C ALA A 284 31.64 -5.91 -6.72
N ASP A 285 31.59 -4.63 -6.34
CA ASP A 285 32.22 -4.14 -5.09
C ASP A 285 31.36 -3.17 -4.26
N CYS A 286 30.05 -3.05 -4.52
CA CYS A 286 29.16 -2.16 -3.76
C CYS A 286 27.78 -2.78 -3.53
N ASP A 287 27.73 -3.83 -2.70
CA ASP A 287 26.49 -4.20 -2.02
C ASP A 287 26.20 -3.12 -0.97
N VAL A 288 25.33 -2.15 -1.31
CA VAL A 288 24.91 -1.04 -0.45
C VAL A 288 24.36 -1.54 0.90
N VAL A 289 23.82 -2.76 0.95
CA VAL A 289 23.37 -3.42 2.17
C VAL A 289 24.37 -4.50 2.56
N LEU A 290 25.03 -4.33 3.69
CA LEU A 290 26.03 -5.28 4.15
C LEU A 290 25.38 -6.57 4.69
N PRO A 291 25.98 -7.76 4.45
CA PRO A 291 25.53 -8.99 5.06
C PRO A 291 25.68 -8.93 6.59
N LEU A 292 24.73 -9.54 7.31
CA LEU A 292 24.73 -9.61 8.78
C LEU A 292 25.81 -10.58 9.31
N THR A 293 27.08 -10.19 9.21
CA THR A 293 28.23 -10.88 9.83
C THR A 293 28.43 -10.41 11.27
N ASP A 294 29.18 -11.17 12.09
CA ASP A 294 29.44 -10.81 13.49
C ASP A 294 30.12 -9.44 13.63
N ASN A 295 30.98 -9.08 12.66
CA ASN A 295 31.60 -7.76 12.61
C ASN A 295 30.58 -6.63 12.33
N VAL A 296 29.64 -6.87 11.40
CA VAL A 296 28.55 -5.92 11.09
C VAL A 296 27.61 -5.79 12.29
N MET A 297 27.27 -6.89 12.97
CA MET A 297 26.43 -6.87 14.18
C MET A 297 27.07 -6.07 15.31
N ARG A 298 28.38 -6.23 15.53
CA ARG A 298 29.12 -5.45 16.53
C ARG A 298 29.13 -3.96 16.21
N GLN A 299 29.45 -3.60 14.96
CA GLN A 299 29.43 -2.20 14.52
C GLN A 299 28.04 -1.57 14.61
N LEU A 300 26.97 -2.34 14.33
CA LEU A 300 25.61 -1.87 14.52
C LEU A 300 25.35 -1.54 15.99
N GLN A 301 25.69 -2.45 16.91
CA GLN A 301 25.52 -2.25 18.36
C GLN A 301 26.31 -1.04 18.88
N GLU A 302 27.57 -0.88 18.47
CA GLU A 302 28.41 0.27 18.85
C GLU A 302 27.88 1.60 18.31
N LYS A 303 27.23 1.60 17.15
CA LYS A 303 26.67 2.79 16.47
C LYS A 303 25.21 3.08 16.82
N HIS A 304 24.64 2.43 17.82
CA HIS A 304 23.35 2.79 18.40
C HIS A 304 23.55 3.65 19.68
N PRO A 305 23.71 4.99 19.56
CA PRO A 305 23.80 5.89 20.70
C PRO A 305 22.41 6.23 21.30
N LYS A 306 22.40 6.80 22.52
CA LYS A 306 21.25 7.57 23.04
C LYS A 306 21.01 8.79 22.14
N ALA A 307 19.74 9.18 21.95
CA ALA A 307 19.30 10.13 20.92
C ALA A 307 20.11 11.45 20.86
N GLN A 308 20.44 11.92 19.65
CA GLN A 308 21.13 13.19 19.37
C GLN A 308 20.72 13.72 17.97
N GLU A 309 20.89 15.03 17.73
CA GLU A 309 20.49 15.71 16.49
C GLU A 309 21.26 15.27 15.23
N ALA A 310 20.56 15.30 14.10
CA ALA A 310 21.04 14.83 12.81
C ALA A 310 21.93 15.87 12.10
N LYS A 311 23.14 15.46 11.69
CA LYS A 311 24.08 16.31 10.92
C LYS A 311 23.76 16.31 9.43
N LEU A 312 24.09 17.40 8.72
CA LEU A 312 23.81 17.62 7.30
C LEU A 312 24.38 16.54 6.35
N GLY A 313 25.47 15.84 6.73
CA GLY A 313 26.04 14.69 6.01
C GLY A 313 25.28 13.37 6.15
N SER A 314 24.11 13.38 6.79
CA SER A 314 23.25 12.20 7.00
C SER A 314 22.37 11.84 5.79
N LEU A 315 22.38 12.68 4.74
CA LEU A 315 21.65 12.43 3.50
C LEU A 315 22.30 11.28 2.72
N LEU A 316 21.46 10.35 2.24
CA LEU A 316 21.86 9.16 1.48
C LEU A 316 21.52 9.37 0.00
N PHE A 317 22.46 9.01 -0.88
CA PHE A 317 22.26 8.97 -2.33
C PHE A 317 22.60 7.56 -2.85
N GLY A 318 21.67 6.93 -3.57
CA GLY A 318 21.82 5.55 -4.07
C GLY A 318 20.51 5.02 -4.68
N PRO A 319 20.52 3.90 -5.43
CA PRO A 319 19.30 3.35 -6.01
C PRO A 319 18.58 2.53 -4.92
N PHE A 320 17.27 2.72 -4.77
CA PHE A 320 16.50 2.03 -3.74
C PHE A 320 16.18 0.59 -4.17
N GLU A 321 16.77 -0.40 -3.48
CA GLU A 321 16.06 -1.67 -3.33
C GLU A 321 14.76 -1.41 -2.54
N GLU A 322 13.67 -2.14 -2.83
CA GLU A 322 12.37 -1.91 -2.18
C GLU A 322 12.44 -2.24 -0.67
N VAL A 323 12.62 -1.20 0.15
CA VAL A 323 12.78 -1.32 1.59
C VAL A 323 11.43 -1.33 2.32
N HIS A 324 11.21 -2.38 3.12
CA HIS A 324 9.96 -2.64 3.86
C HIS A 324 10.16 -2.50 5.37
N GLY A 325 9.05 -2.22 6.08
CA GLY A 325 9.03 -2.17 7.54
C GLY A 325 9.01 -3.57 8.18
N PRO A 326 8.80 -3.65 9.50
CA PRO A 326 8.70 -4.93 10.23
C PRO A 326 7.76 -5.96 9.59
N SER A 327 6.59 -5.55 9.10
CA SER A 327 5.54 -6.39 8.50
C SER A 327 5.91 -7.07 7.17
N GLY A 328 6.95 -6.61 6.48
CA GLY A 328 7.23 -7.06 5.11
C GLY A 328 6.32 -6.48 4.04
N ALA A 329 5.35 -5.62 4.40
CA ALA A 329 4.51 -4.93 3.45
C ALA A 329 5.27 -3.76 2.80
N ASP A 330 5.12 -3.60 1.50
CA ASP A 330 5.74 -2.53 0.73
C ASP A 330 4.73 -1.46 0.28
N ALA A 331 5.25 -0.38 -0.29
CA ALA A 331 4.45 0.75 -0.74
C ALA A 331 3.41 0.33 -1.80
N ASN A 332 3.73 -0.63 -2.66
CA ASN A 332 2.83 -1.13 -3.69
C ASN A 332 1.66 -1.91 -3.09
N GLY A 333 1.93 -2.77 -2.10
CA GLY A 333 0.92 -3.49 -1.33
C GLY A 333 -0.05 -2.53 -0.63
N LEU A 334 0.48 -1.54 0.09
CA LEU A 334 -0.37 -0.55 0.78
C LEU A 334 -1.12 0.33 -0.22
N LYS A 335 -0.48 0.81 -1.29
CA LYS A 335 -1.15 1.60 -2.34
C LYS A 335 -2.34 0.85 -2.94
N ARG A 336 -2.24 -0.47 -3.11
CA ARG A 336 -3.36 -1.30 -3.56
C ARG A 336 -4.49 -1.30 -2.52
N ILE A 337 -4.18 -1.38 -1.23
CA ILE A 337 -5.20 -1.31 -0.17
C ILE A 337 -5.90 0.07 -0.17
N PHE A 338 -5.14 1.16 -0.25
CA PHE A 338 -5.68 2.52 -0.22
C PHE A 338 -6.51 2.88 -1.47
N ALA A 339 -6.04 2.53 -2.67
CA ALA A 339 -6.50 3.14 -3.91
C ALA A 339 -7.13 2.18 -4.93
N CYS A 340 -7.23 0.88 -4.64
CA CYS A 340 -7.80 -0.06 -5.61
C CYS A 340 -9.32 0.12 -5.73
N LYS A 341 -9.77 0.60 -6.90
CA LYS A 341 -11.20 0.84 -7.18
C LYS A 341 -12.08 -0.41 -7.04
N SER A 342 -11.53 -1.61 -7.23
CA SER A 342 -12.29 -2.86 -7.05
C SER A 342 -12.67 -3.13 -5.60
N PHE A 343 -12.09 -2.40 -4.63
CA PHE A 343 -12.38 -2.52 -3.21
C PHE A 343 -13.55 -1.65 -2.74
N LYS A 344 -14.22 -0.94 -3.66
CA LYS A 344 -15.37 -0.08 -3.36
C LYS A 344 -15.03 0.87 -2.18
N LYS A 345 -15.85 0.89 -1.13
CA LYS A 345 -15.67 1.73 0.06
C LYS A 345 -14.52 1.28 0.97
N SER A 346 -14.00 0.06 0.85
CA SER A 346 -12.99 -0.48 1.78
C SER A 346 -11.70 0.35 1.79
N GLY A 347 -11.24 0.83 0.62
CA GLY A 347 -10.07 1.71 0.55
C GLY A 347 -10.30 3.06 1.22
N VAL A 348 -11.48 3.66 1.01
CA VAL A 348 -11.87 4.94 1.62
C VAL A 348 -11.96 4.81 3.15
N ASN A 349 -12.66 3.78 3.64
CA ASN A 349 -12.77 3.53 5.08
C ASN A 349 -11.38 3.30 5.71
N PHE A 350 -10.46 2.66 4.99
CA PHE A 350 -9.08 2.50 5.45
C PHE A 350 -8.33 3.84 5.50
N CYS A 351 -8.48 4.70 4.48
CA CYS A 351 -7.96 6.08 4.51
C CYS A 351 -8.47 6.84 5.73
N GLU A 352 -9.77 6.79 5.99
CA GLU A 352 -10.42 7.48 7.12
C GLU A 352 -9.93 6.97 8.47
N ALA A 353 -9.77 5.66 8.62
CA ALA A 353 -9.22 5.05 9.82
C ALA A 353 -7.77 5.51 10.07
N VAL A 354 -6.92 5.54 9.04
CA VAL A 354 -5.53 6.02 9.14
C VAL A 354 -5.47 7.53 9.39
N ALA A 355 -6.37 8.32 8.80
CA ALA A 355 -6.47 9.75 9.04
C ALA A 355 -6.89 10.05 10.49
N THR A 356 -7.83 9.28 11.02
CA THR A 356 -8.24 9.37 12.43
C THR A 356 -7.09 8.99 13.35
N MET A 357 -6.40 7.88 13.07
CA MET A 357 -5.21 7.46 13.81
C MET A 357 -4.13 8.55 13.80
N THR A 358 -3.87 9.16 12.63
CA THR A 358 -2.92 10.28 12.48
C THR A 358 -3.28 11.45 13.37
N ARG A 359 -4.55 11.90 13.33
CA ARG A 359 -5.01 13.03 14.15
C ARG A 359 -4.80 12.73 15.63
N ARG A 360 -5.27 11.57 16.11
CA ARG A 360 -5.12 11.16 17.50
C ARG A 360 -3.65 11.17 17.95
N ILE A 361 -2.75 10.55 17.18
CA ILE A 361 -1.30 10.53 17.49
C ILE A 361 -0.72 11.95 17.59
N CYS A 362 -1.23 12.90 16.82
CA CYS A 362 -0.74 14.28 16.80
C CYS A 362 -1.38 15.19 17.87
N THR A 363 -2.60 14.88 18.34
CA THR A 363 -3.37 15.78 19.20
C THR A 363 -3.62 15.26 20.61
N GLU A 364 -3.34 13.99 20.88
CA GLU A 364 -3.58 13.34 22.18
C GLU A 364 -2.28 12.82 22.79
N TYR A 365 -2.20 12.80 24.13
CA TYR A 365 -1.16 12.04 24.83
C TYR A 365 -1.58 10.58 24.93
N ILE A 366 -0.85 9.73 24.21
CA ILE A 366 -1.18 8.32 24.04
C ILE A 366 -0.19 7.47 24.80
N ASP A 367 -0.68 6.38 25.41
CA ASP A 367 0.16 5.35 25.99
C ASP A 367 1.18 4.80 24.96
N PRO A 368 2.50 5.01 25.19
CA PRO A 368 3.56 4.58 24.27
C PRO A 368 3.55 3.09 23.94
N SER A 369 3.08 2.25 24.87
CA SER A 369 3.04 0.79 24.69
C SER A 369 2.13 0.37 23.53
N THR A 370 1.10 1.17 23.24
CA THR A 370 0.11 0.86 22.19
C THR A 370 0.59 1.26 20.80
N ILE A 371 1.45 2.28 20.69
CA ILE A 371 1.99 2.80 19.41
C ILE A 371 3.37 2.23 19.05
N GLU A 372 3.99 1.48 19.95
CA GLU A 372 5.26 0.76 19.73
C GLU A 372 5.35 0.05 18.36
N PRO A 373 4.30 -0.65 17.87
CA PRO A 373 4.36 -1.32 16.57
C PRO A 373 4.46 -0.37 15.37
N ILE A 374 3.92 0.85 15.50
CA ILE A 374 4.03 1.90 14.48
C ILE A 374 5.40 2.58 14.55
N LEU A 375 5.98 2.68 15.74
CA LEU A 375 7.29 3.30 15.97
C LEU A 375 8.48 2.35 15.74
N ALA A 376 8.23 1.04 15.70
CA ALA A 376 9.24 0.03 15.40
C ALA A 376 9.86 0.22 14.01
N ASN A 377 11.14 -0.13 13.90
CA ASN A 377 11.92 0.00 12.68
C ASN A 377 12.64 -1.32 12.37
N ARG A 378 12.67 -1.70 11.09
CA ARG A 378 13.58 -2.72 10.58
C ARG A 378 14.95 -2.09 10.34
N LEU A 379 15.97 -2.56 11.06
CA LEU A 379 17.34 -2.05 10.91
C LEU A 379 18.01 -2.64 9.67
N ILE A 380 18.64 -1.78 8.89
CA ILE A 380 19.41 -2.14 7.69
C ILE A 380 20.80 -1.52 7.80
N PRO A 381 21.87 -2.33 7.73
CA PRO A 381 23.23 -1.83 7.66
C PRO A 381 23.52 -1.33 6.25
N LEU A 382 23.69 -0.02 6.08
CA LEU A 382 24.18 0.55 4.82
C LEU A 382 25.69 0.70 4.84
N ASP A 383 26.36 0.38 3.74
CA ASP A 383 27.78 0.67 3.58
C ASP A 383 28.00 2.18 3.40
N LYS A 384 28.97 2.72 4.14
CA LYS A 384 29.43 4.12 4.06
C LYS A 384 30.79 4.22 3.34
N GLY A 385 31.37 3.09 2.91
CA GLY A 385 32.74 3.01 2.42
C GLY A 385 33.75 2.85 3.56
N GLU A 386 34.99 2.47 3.20
CA GLU A 386 36.13 2.33 4.14
C GLU A 386 35.85 1.40 5.34
N GLY A 387 34.97 0.40 5.16
CA GLY A 387 34.59 -0.55 6.21
C GLY A 387 33.61 0.01 7.26
N ALA A 388 33.06 1.20 7.06
CA ALA A 388 32.13 1.84 7.98
C ALA A 388 30.65 1.55 7.63
N VAL A 389 29.87 1.11 8.62
CA VAL A 389 28.41 0.93 8.50
C VAL A 389 27.60 2.16 8.95
N ARG A 390 26.52 2.50 8.25
CA ARG A 390 25.45 3.42 8.67
C ARG A 390 24.16 2.64 8.95
N PRO A 391 23.66 2.57 10.20
CA PRO A 391 22.39 1.93 10.48
C PRO A 391 21.22 2.80 9.98
N ILE A 392 20.27 2.20 9.28
CA ILE A 392 19.01 2.84 8.91
C ILE A 392 17.83 2.07 9.49
N GLY A 393 16.97 2.77 10.22
CA GLY A 393 15.69 2.25 10.69
C GLY A 393 14.58 2.49 9.69
N VAL A 394 14.02 1.42 9.13
CA VAL A 394 12.92 1.48 8.17
C VAL A 394 11.62 1.17 8.90
N GLY A 395 10.82 2.20 9.12
CA GLY A 395 9.50 2.06 9.74
C GLY A 395 8.46 1.44 8.81
N GLU A 396 7.31 1.08 9.40
CA GLU A 396 6.13 0.65 8.64
C GLU A 396 5.77 1.64 7.53
N VAL A 397 5.20 1.11 6.44
CA VAL A 397 4.71 1.96 5.34
C VAL A 397 3.63 2.93 5.86
N ILE A 398 2.76 2.48 6.76
CA ILE A 398 1.75 3.32 7.40
C ILE A 398 2.41 4.46 8.17
N ARG A 399 3.43 4.20 9.01
CA ARG A 399 4.18 5.24 9.74
C ARG A 399 4.74 6.30 8.78
N ARG A 400 5.31 5.88 7.65
CA ARG A 400 5.88 6.80 6.64
C ARG A 400 4.79 7.64 5.95
N ILE A 401 3.60 7.08 5.73
CA ILE A 401 2.45 7.82 5.21
C ILE A 401 2.00 8.87 6.24
N VAL A 402 1.80 8.46 7.50
CA VAL A 402 1.43 9.36 8.62
C VAL A 402 2.42 10.53 8.69
N GLY A 403 3.73 10.27 8.75
CA GLY A 403 4.73 11.32 8.84
C GLY A 403 4.71 12.29 7.65
N LYS A 404 4.48 11.80 6.43
CA LYS A 404 4.32 12.67 5.25
C LYS A 404 3.06 13.52 5.31
N CYS A 405 1.95 12.95 5.78
CA CYS A 405 0.69 13.68 5.95
C CYS A 405 0.83 14.79 6.98
N VAL A 406 1.43 14.49 8.14
CA VAL A 406 1.69 15.46 9.21
C VAL A 406 2.59 16.57 8.71
N MET A 407 3.75 16.23 8.14
CA MET A 407 4.70 17.21 7.62
C MET A 407 4.07 18.10 6.55
N LYS A 408 3.15 17.59 5.72
CA LYS A 408 2.45 18.42 4.73
C LYS A 408 1.63 19.54 5.39
N VAL A 409 1.12 19.33 6.59
CA VAL A 409 0.32 20.31 7.34
C VAL A 409 1.22 21.25 8.14
N ILE A 410 2.13 20.70 8.95
CA ILE A 410 2.93 21.49 9.89
C ILE A 410 4.22 22.06 9.29
N LYS A 411 4.53 21.80 8.01
CA LYS A 411 5.78 22.27 7.39
C LYS A 411 6.00 23.79 7.56
N PRO A 412 5.00 24.67 7.38
CA PRO A 412 5.19 26.10 7.62
C PRO A 412 5.62 26.37 9.07
N ASP A 413 4.93 25.79 10.05
CA ASP A 413 5.22 25.96 11.48
C ASP A 413 6.61 25.41 11.85
N VAL A 414 7.00 24.27 11.26
CA VAL A 414 8.35 23.72 11.42
C VAL A 414 9.38 24.66 10.82
N ILE A 415 9.15 25.24 9.64
CA ILE A 415 10.06 26.22 9.04
C ILE A 415 10.12 27.50 9.89
N ASP A 416 9.03 27.96 10.47
CA ASP A 416 9.03 29.13 11.35
C ASP A 416 9.79 28.84 12.65
N ALA A 417 9.53 27.70 13.29
CA ALA A 417 10.14 27.32 14.57
C ALA A 417 11.59 26.83 14.48
N SER A 418 11.98 26.22 13.35
CA SER A 418 13.33 25.65 13.13
C SER A 418 14.10 26.29 11.98
N GLY A 419 13.50 27.25 11.30
CA GLY A 419 14.18 28.06 10.31
C GLY A 419 15.32 28.82 10.96
N SER A 420 16.46 28.84 10.28
CA SER A 420 17.47 29.84 10.58
C SER A 420 16.82 31.22 10.39
N LEU A 421 16.94 32.10 11.38
CA LEU A 421 16.74 33.56 11.26
C LEU A 421 17.77 34.22 10.30
N GLN A 422 18.26 33.49 9.30
CA GLN A 422 19.33 33.89 8.39
C GLN A 422 18.86 33.91 6.94
#